data_AF-A0A6A1Q4E6-F1
#
_entry.id   AF-A0A6A1Q4E6-F1
#
_cell.length_a   1.000
_cell.length_b   1.000
_cell.length_c   1.000
_cell.angle_alpha   90.00
_cell.angle_beta   90.00
_cell.angle_gamma   90.00
#
_symmetry.space_group_name_H-M   'P 1'
#
loop_
_entity.id
_entity.type
_entity.pdbx_description
1 polymer ?
#
loop_
_entity_poly.entity_id
_entity_poly.type
_entity_poly.pdbx_seq_one_letter_code
_entity_poly.pdbx_strand_id
1 'polypeptide(L)'
;MSDRGGGVPLRKIDRLFNYMYSTAPRPRVETSRAVPLAGFGYGLPISRLYAQYFQGDLKLYSLEGYGTDAVIYIKALSTESIERLPVYNKAAWKHYNTNHEADDWCVPSREPKDMTTFRSA
;
A
#
# COMPACT_ATOMS: atom_id res chain seq x y z
N MET A 1 12.78 5.12 10.03
CA MET A 1 11.97 5.60 11.16
C MET A 1 11.27 4.39 11.74
N SER A 2 11.31 4.24 13.06
CA SER A 2 10.79 3.05 13.75
C SER A 2 9.88 3.49 14.89
N ASP A 3 8.73 2.85 15.02
CA ASP A 3 7.76 3.11 16.09
C ASP A 3 7.41 1.83 16.87
N ARG A 4 6.67 2.01 17.96
CA ARG A 4 6.05 0.93 18.77
C ARG A 4 4.54 1.12 18.86
N GLY A 5 3.91 1.48 17.75
CA GLY A 5 2.49 1.81 17.66
C GLY A 5 1.55 0.61 17.50
N GLY A 6 2.02 -0.61 17.77
CA GLY A 6 1.23 -1.84 17.66
C GLY A 6 1.18 -2.48 16.26
N GLY A 7 1.77 -1.83 15.25
CA GLY A 7 1.93 -2.40 13.92
C GLY A 7 0.65 -2.58 13.11
N VAL A 8 0.77 -3.25 11.96
CA VAL A 8 -0.29 -3.45 10.97
C VAL A 8 -0.23 -4.89 10.45
N PRO A 9 -1.36 -5.61 10.36
CA PRO A 9 -1.40 -6.94 9.76
C PRO A 9 -0.86 -6.94 8.33
N LEU A 10 -0.05 -7.94 7.96
CA LEU A 10 0.61 -8.02 6.64
C LEU A 10 -0.37 -7.87 5.47
N ARG A 11 -1.56 -8.48 5.56
CA ARG A 11 -2.64 -8.40 4.55
C ARG A 11 -3.12 -6.97 4.26
N LYS A 12 -2.87 -6.01 5.16
CA LYS A 12 -3.31 -4.62 5.02
C LYS A 12 -2.19 -3.69 4.53
N ILE A 13 -0.93 -4.12 4.50
CA ILE A 13 0.23 -3.26 4.20
C ILE A 13 0.09 -2.62 2.82
N ASP A 14 -0.24 -3.39 1.78
CA ASP A 14 -0.40 -2.84 0.43
C ASP A 14 -1.55 -1.83 0.34
N ARG A 15 -2.63 -2.07 1.10
CA ARG A 15 -3.79 -1.17 1.15
C ARG A 15 -3.45 0.19 1.75
N LEU A 16 -2.40 0.30 2.58
CA LEU A 16 -1.97 1.59 3.14
C LEU A 16 -1.51 2.58 2.06
N PHE A 17 -1.07 2.08 0.89
CA PHE A 17 -0.67 2.90 -0.24
C PHE A 17 -1.82 3.24 -1.20
N ASN A 18 -3.03 2.74 -0.95
CA ASN A 18 -4.18 3.15 -1.74
C ASN A 18 -4.57 4.59 -1.41
N TYR A 19 -4.78 5.40 -2.44
CA TYR A 19 -5.39 6.72 -2.27
C TYR A 19 -6.73 6.60 -1.54
N MET A 20 -7.01 7.56 -0.66
CA MET A 20 -8.22 7.63 0.17
C MET A 20 -8.34 6.53 1.24
N TYR A 21 -7.39 5.60 1.36
CA TYR A 21 -7.42 4.62 2.44
C TYR A 21 -6.98 5.26 3.76
N SER A 22 -7.85 5.19 4.76
CA SER A 22 -7.58 5.69 6.11
C SER A 22 -8.39 4.90 7.14
N THR A 23 -7.79 4.62 8.29
CA THR A 23 -8.47 4.08 9.47
C THR A 23 -9.02 5.18 10.39
N ALA A 24 -8.56 6.42 10.23
CA ALA A 24 -9.08 7.58 10.94
C ALA A 24 -10.41 8.06 10.30
N PRO A 25 -11.33 8.63 11.10
CA PRO A 25 -12.56 9.25 10.59
C PRO A 25 -12.26 10.30 9.52
N ARG A 26 -13.16 10.42 8.53
CA ARG A 26 -13.02 11.44 7.49
C ARG A 26 -13.11 12.84 8.12
N PRO A 27 -12.08 13.68 7.94
CA PRO A 27 -12.07 15.00 8.53
C PRO A 27 -13.13 15.86 7.87
N ARG A 28 -13.89 16.61 8.66
CA ARG A 28 -14.81 17.65 8.17
C ARG A 28 -14.02 18.93 7.97
N VAL A 29 -14.23 19.61 6.85
CA VAL A 29 -13.55 20.87 6.49
C VAL A 29 -14.15 22.08 7.24
N GLU A 30 -14.98 21.85 8.25
CA GLU A 30 -15.58 22.93 9.04
C GLU A 30 -14.63 23.38 10.15
N THR A 31 -14.18 24.64 10.04
CA THR A 31 -13.78 25.66 11.04
C THR A 31 -13.19 25.23 12.39
N SER A 32 -12.61 24.04 12.52
CA SER A 32 -11.83 23.66 13.68
C SER A 32 -10.41 24.22 13.52
N ARG A 33 -9.91 24.93 14.55
CA ARG A 33 -8.52 25.41 14.61
C ARG A 33 -7.48 24.28 14.60
N ALA A 34 -7.90 23.03 14.81
CA ALA A 34 -7.04 21.86 14.82
C ALA A 34 -7.08 21.13 13.47
N VAL A 35 -5.97 21.15 12.74
CA VAL A 35 -5.81 20.37 11.50
C VAL A 35 -5.67 18.88 11.87
N PRO A 36 -6.51 18.00 11.31
CA PRO A 36 -6.47 16.57 11.63
C PRO A 36 -5.18 15.94 11.09
N LEU A 37 -4.51 15.15 11.93
CA LEU A 37 -3.25 14.48 11.59
C LEU A 37 -3.42 13.36 10.54
N ALA A 38 -4.61 12.76 10.50
CA ALA A 38 -4.95 11.65 9.60
C ALA A 38 -6.41 11.77 9.15
N GLY A 39 -6.78 10.98 8.13
CA GLY A 39 -8.17 10.89 7.66
C GLY A 39 -8.37 11.09 6.17
N PHE A 40 -7.45 11.77 5.48
CA PHE A 40 -7.54 11.96 4.02
C PHE A 40 -6.95 10.77 3.22
N GLY A 41 -5.99 10.02 3.78
CA GLY A 41 -5.43 8.84 3.11
C GLY A 41 -4.51 9.12 1.93
N TYR A 42 -3.80 10.25 1.92
CA TYR A 42 -2.86 10.63 0.85
C TYR A 42 -1.39 10.62 1.26
N GLY A 43 -1.09 10.67 2.56
CA GLY A 43 0.28 10.85 3.06
C GLY A 43 1.24 9.78 2.52
N LEU A 44 0.95 8.51 2.78
CA LEU A 44 1.80 7.39 2.35
C LEU A 44 1.98 7.29 0.82
N PRO A 45 0.93 7.28 -0.02
CA PRO A 45 1.12 7.21 -1.47
C PRO A 45 1.90 8.41 -2.02
N ILE A 46 1.63 9.63 -1.55
CA ILE A 46 2.35 10.82 -2.01
C ILE A 46 3.81 10.80 -1.56
N SER A 47 4.09 10.45 -0.30
CA SER A 47 5.46 10.32 0.19
C SER A 47 6.26 9.28 -0.61
N ARG A 48 5.62 8.18 -1.03
CA ARG A 48 6.26 7.19 -1.90
C ARG A 48 6.56 7.75 -3.30
N LEU A 49 5.66 8.55 -3.88
CA LEU A 49 5.92 9.22 -5.16
C LEU A 49 7.15 10.15 -5.05
N TYR A 50 7.27 10.93 -3.98
CA TYR A 50 8.44 11.79 -3.76
C TYR A 50 9.74 10.98 -3.69
N ALA A 51 9.74 9.85 -2.97
CA ALA A 51 10.92 8.99 -2.91
C ALA A 51 11.26 8.38 -4.29
N GLN A 52 10.25 7.90 -5.02
CA GLN A 52 10.43 7.26 -6.32
C GLN A 52 10.78 8.23 -7.45
N TYR A 53 10.48 9.52 -7.30
CA TYR A 53 10.75 10.53 -8.31
C TYR A 53 12.22 10.57 -8.71
N PHE A 54 13.16 10.42 -7.77
CA PHE A 54 14.60 10.31 -8.04
C PHE A 54 15.14 8.89 -7.84
N GLN A 55 14.44 7.89 -8.37
CA GLN A 55 14.83 6.46 -8.35
C GLN A 55 15.01 5.85 -6.95
N GLY A 56 14.46 6.49 -5.92
CA GLY A 56 14.36 5.94 -4.58
C GLY A 56 13.13 5.03 -4.39
N ASP A 57 12.78 4.76 -3.14
CA ASP A 57 11.52 4.10 -2.78
C ASP A 57 11.16 4.36 -1.31
N LEU A 58 9.89 4.17 -0.95
CA LEU A 58 9.44 4.14 0.43
C LEU A 58 8.79 2.78 0.69
N LYS A 59 9.29 2.06 1.69
CA LYS A 59 8.76 0.76 2.12
C LYS A 59 8.36 0.79 3.59
N LEU A 60 7.30 0.06 3.91
CA LEU A 60 6.83 -0.18 5.26
C LEU A 60 7.02 -1.66 5.61
N TYR A 61 7.63 -1.91 6.77
CA TYR A 61 7.75 -3.23 7.36
C TYR A 61 7.09 -3.17 8.73
N SER A 62 6.10 -4.01 8.98
CA SER A 62 5.33 -3.95 10.22
C SER A 62 5.30 -5.30 10.92
N LEU A 63 5.39 -5.24 12.24
CA LEU A 63 5.23 -6.37 13.15
C LEU A 63 3.94 -6.14 13.93
N GLU A 64 2.90 -6.89 13.57
CA GLU A 64 1.59 -6.82 14.23
C GLU A 64 1.73 -7.14 15.73
N GLY A 65 1.17 -6.28 16.58
CA GLY A 65 1.30 -6.32 18.03
C GLY A 65 2.52 -5.58 18.59
N TYR A 66 3.44 -5.08 17.74
CA TYR A 66 4.65 -4.38 18.20
C TYR A 66 4.79 -2.98 17.60
N GLY A 67 5.03 -2.85 16.30
CA GLY A 67 5.39 -1.57 15.70
C GLY A 67 5.65 -1.63 14.21
N THR A 68 5.98 -0.48 13.61
CA THR A 68 6.27 -0.36 12.18
C THR A 68 7.59 0.37 11.93
N ASP A 69 8.32 -0.13 10.93
CA ASP A 69 9.49 0.51 10.35
C ASP A 69 9.14 1.08 8.98
N ALA A 70 9.35 2.39 8.83
CA ALA A 70 9.28 3.09 7.56
C ALA A 70 10.70 3.42 7.07
N VAL A 71 11.04 2.91 5.88
CA VAL A 71 12.37 3.06 5.28
C VAL A 71 12.26 3.81 3.96
N ILE A 72 12.99 4.91 3.86
CA ILE A 72 13.14 5.69 2.63
C ILE A 72 14.51 5.36 2.03
N TYR A 73 14.50 4.92 0.78
CA TYR A 73 15.69 4.70 -0.03
C TYR A 73 15.87 5.88 -0.97
N ILE A 74 17.08 6.41 -1.05
CA ILE A 74 17.47 7.52 -1.93
C ILE A 74 18.79 7.15 -2.59
N LYS A 75 19.02 7.64 -3.80
CA LYS A 75 20.31 7.50 -4.48
C LYS A 75 21.37 8.33 -3.78
N ALA A 76 22.50 7.70 -3.48
CA ALA A 76 23.63 8.38 -2.85
C ALA A 76 24.35 9.34 -3.82
N LEU A 77 24.34 9.01 -5.12
CA LEU A 77 25.01 9.78 -6.16
C LEU A 77 23.98 10.59 -6.96
N SER A 78 24.24 11.88 -7.14
CA SER A 78 23.35 12.78 -7.90
C SER A 78 23.21 12.37 -9.36
N THR A 79 24.24 11.76 -9.95
CA THR A 79 24.22 11.24 -11.33
C THR A 79 23.24 10.08 -11.52
N GLU A 80 22.88 9.38 -10.44
CA GLU A 80 21.88 8.31 -10.45
C GLU A 80 20.48 8.80 -10.05
N SER A 81 20.37 10.01 -9.49
CA SER A 81 19.13 10.66 -9.09
C SER A 81 18.40 11.25 -10.30
N ILE A 82 17.95 10.38 -11.20
CA ILE A 82 17.28 10.76 -12.45
C ILE A 82 15.77 10.77 -12.24
N GLU A 83 15.06 11.73 -12.82
CA GLU A 83 13.60 11.80 -12.74
C GLU A 83 12.91 10.57 -13.32
N ARG A 84 11.96 10.00 -12.57
CA ARG A 84 11.09 8.91 -13.01
C ARG A 84 9.74 9.49 -13.45
N LEU A 85 9.61 9.76 -14.74
CA LEU A 85 8.41 10.36 -15.32
C LEU A 85 7.48 9.31 -15.97
N PRO A 86 6.15 9.45 -15.82
CA PRO A 86 5.20 8.63 -16.56
C PRO A 86 5.22 9.01 -18.05
N VAL A 87 5.27 8.01 -18.93
CA VAL A 87 5.26 8.22 -20.39
C VAL A 87 4.02 7.57 -20.97
N TYR A 88 3.19 8.36 -21.65
CA TYR A 88 2.05 7.82 -22.39
C TYR A 88 2.52 7.09 -23.64
N ASN A 89 2.21 5.80 -23.73
CA ASN A 89 2.52 4.94 -24.86
C ASN A 89 1.49 3.79 -24.96
N LYS A 90 1.68 2.87 -25.91
CA LYS A 90 0.78 1.70 -26.06
C LYS A 90 0.73 0.82 -24.81
N ALA A 91 1.81 0.74 -24.02
CA ALA A 91 1.82 -0.02 -22.76
C ALA A 91 0.99 0.68 -21.68
N ALA A 92 1.15 2.00 -21.51
CA ALA A 92 0.33 2.81 -20.62
C ALA A 92 -1.16 2.72 -20.97
N TRP A 93 -1.51 2.77 -22.26
CA TRP A 93 -2.89 2.62 -22.72
C TRP A 93 -3.48 1.24 -22.40
N LYS A 94 -2.69 0.16 -22.50
CA LYS A 94 -3.14 -1.19 -22.14
C LYS A 94 -3.58 -1.27 -20.67
N HIS A 95 -2.90 -0.61 -19.74
CA HIS A 95 -3.28 -0.59 -18.31
C HIS A 95 -4.70 -0.05 -18.05
N TYR A 96 -5.25 0.75 -18.96
CA TYR A 96 -6.62 1.29 -18.84
C TYR A 96 -7.68 0.44 -19.55
N ASN A 97 -7.27 -0.47 -20.44
CA ASN A 97 -8.17 -1.32 -21.23
C ASN A 97 -8.05 -2.80 -20.88
N THR A 98 -7.33 -3.14 -19.82
CA THR A 98 -7.26 -4.52 -19.30
C THR A 98 -8.64 -4.96 -18.82
N ASN A 99 -9.12 -6.08 -19.37
CA ASN A 99 -10.34 -6.73 -18.92
C ASN A 99 -10.05 -7.59 -17.67
N HIS A 100 -11.11 -8.00 -16.97
CA HIS A 100 -10.98 -8.93 -15.86
C HIS A 100 -10.56 -10.31 -16.38
N GLU A 101 -9.37 -10.76 -15.98
CA GLU A 101 -8.83 -12.07 -16.28
C GLU A 101 -9.06 -13.03 -15.11
N ALA A 102 -8.97 -14.34 -15.37
CA ALA A 102 -9.02 -15.33 -14.30
C ALA A 102 -7.79 -15.17 -13.38
N ASP A 103 -7.95 -15.47 -12.09
CA ASP A 103 -6.84 -15.40 -11.13
C ASP A 103 -5.72 -16.39 -11.49
N ASP A 104 -4.47 -15.93 -11.43
CA ASP A 104 -3.28 -16.74 -11.71
C ASP A 104 -3.08 -17.91 -10.73
N TRP A 105 -3.70 -17.81 -9.54
CA TRP A 105 -3.51 -18.75 -8.43
C TRP A 105 -4.84 -19.26 -7.89
N CYS A 106 -4.82 -20.43 -7.28
CA CYS A 106 -6.01 -21.02 -6.68
C CYS A 106 -6.58 -20.11 -5.58
N VAL A 107 -7.84 -19.72 -5.76
CA VAL A 107 -8.63 -19.08 -4.70
C VAL A 107 -9.40 -20.17 -3.96
N PRO A 108 -9.14 -20.37 -2.65
CA PRO A 108 -9.84 -21.39 -1.88
C PRO A 108 -11.34 -21.08 -1.78
N SER A 109 -12.15 -22.12 -1.67
CA SER A 109 -13.59 -21.98 -1.39
C SER A 109 -13.79 -21.19 -0.09
N ARG A 110 -14.81 -20.32 -0.07
CA ARG A 110 -15.25 -19.66 1.16
C ARG A 110 -15.79 -20.65 2.19
N GLU A 111 -16.25 -21.81 1.72
CA GLU A 111 -16.71 -22.94 2.52
C GLU A 111 -15.80 -24.14 2.21
N PRO A 112 -14.63 -24.25 2.86
CA PRO A 112 -13.76 -25.40 2.70
C PRO A 112 -14.45 -26.67 3.19
N LYS A 113 -14.24 -27.78 2.48
CA LYS A 113 -14.81 -29.07 2.86
C LYS A 113 -14.20 -29.55 4.18
N ASP A 114 -15.05 -29.90 5.13
CA ASP A 114 -14.63 -30.52 6.38
C ASP A 114 -14.21 -31.98 6.14
N MET A 115 -12.96 -32.28 6.44
CA MET A 115 -12.36 -33.60 6.26
C MET A 115 -12.49 -34.48 7.50
N THR A 116 -13.00 -33.97 8.63
CA THR A 116 -13.12 -34.73 9.89
C THR A 116 -14.21 -35.81 9.85
N THR A 117 -15.23 -35.64 9.00
CA THR A 117 -16.34 -36.61 8.83
C THR A 117 -16.10 -37.58 7.67
N PHE A 118 -15.01 -37.42 6.92
CA PHE A 118 -14.71 -38.22 5.75
C PHE A 118 -14.11 -39.57 6.15
N ARG A 119 -14.94 -40.61 6.27
CA ARG A 119 -14.48 -42.00 6.30
C ARG A 119 -14.22 -42.44 4.86
N SER A 120 -12.97 -42.78 4.54
CA SER A 120 -12.64 -43.56 3.35
C SER A 120 -13.32 -44.92 3.46
N ALA A 121 -14.31 -45.15 2.61
CA ALA A 121 -14.88 -46.48 2.34
C ALA A 121 -13.94 -47.27 1.43
#